data_AF-A0A6L4AA28-F1
#
_entry.id   AF-A0A6L4AA28-F1
#
_cell.length_a   1.000
_cell.length_b   1.000
_cell.length_c   1.000
_cell.angle_alpha   90.00
_cell.angle_beta   90.00
_cell.angle_gamma   90.00
#
_symmetry.space_group_name_H-M   'P 1'
#
loop_
_entity.id
_entity.type
_entity.pdbx_description
1 polymer ?
#
loop_
_entity_poly.entity_id
_entity_poly.type
_entity_poly.pdbx_seq_one_letter_code
_entity_poly.pdbx_strand_id
1 'polypeptide(L)' 'EKVCPGFNPHDTRRTAAALAYEAGMPLPQIQKMLRHKDPGTTLRYIGQKPDYASSNLNTYGVTFG' A
#
# COMPACT_ATOMS: atom_id res chain seq x y z
N GLU A 1 -14.63 5.62 23.24
CA GLU A 1 -14.43 4.44 22.37
C GLU A 1 -13.20 3.70 22.86
N LYS A 2 -13.33 2.45 23.35
CA LYS A 2 -12.22 1.71 23.97
C LYS A 2 -11.49 0.91 22.90
N VAL A 3 -10.25 1.30 22.58
CA VAL A 3 -9.32 0.49 21.78
C VAL A 3 -8.72 -0.58 22.70
N CYS A 4 -8.92 -1.86 22.37
CA CYS A 4 -8.28 -2.97 23.06
C CYS A 4 -6.75 -2.83 22.91
N PRO A 5 -5.96 -2.83 24.00
CA PRO A 5 -4.52 -2.63 23.92
C PRO A 5 -3.89 -3.86 23.23
N GLY A 6 -3.54 -3.70 21.96
CA GLY A 6 -2.91 -4.76 21.15
C GLY A 6 -3.57 -5.04 19.80
N PHE A 7 -4.79 -4.53 19.56
CA PHE A 7 -5.44 -4.67 18.26
C PHE A 7 -5.72 -3.27 17.70
N ASN A 8 -4.84 -2.80 16.85
CA ASN A 8 -5.05 -1.54 16.14
C ASN A 8 -6.10 -1.80 15.03
N PRO A 9 -7.10 -0.93 14.81
CA PRO A 9 -8.00 -1.03 13.66
C PRO A 9 -7.31 -1.18 12.29
N HIS A 10 -6.02 -0.87 12.19
CA HIS A 10 -5.21 -1.07 11.00
C HIS A 10 -4.66 -2.49 10.82
N ASP A 11 -4.69 -3.35 11.84
CA ASP A 11 -4.12 -4.70 11.77
C ASP A 11 -4.97 -5.61 10.88
N THR A 12 -6.30 -5.51 10.93
CA THR A 12 -7.18 -6.22 9.97
C THR A 12 -6.94 -5.77 8.54
N ARG A 13 -6.63 -4.48 8.32
CA ARG A 13 -6.28 -3.96 6.99
C ARG A 13 -4.94 -4.48 6.50
N ARG A 14 -3.95 -4.67 7.39
CA ARG A 14 -2.67 -5.33 7.06
C ARG A 14 -2.89 -6.77 6.64
N THR A 15 -3.64 -7.53 7.43
CA THR A 15 -3.96 -8.93 7.13
C THR A 15 -4.74 -9.05 5.81
N ALA A 16 -5.74 -8.19 5.57
CA ALA A 16 -6.50 -8.20 4.33
C ALA A 16 -5.64 -7.86 3.10
N ALA A 17 -4.71 -6.90 3.22
CA ALA A 17 -3.79 -6.54 2.15
C ALA A 17 -2.82 -7.69 1.84
N ALA A 18 -2.24 -8.32 2.86
CA ALA A 18 -1.31 -9.43 2.72
C ALA A 18 -1.98 -10.64 2.05
N LEU A 19 -3.19 -11.03 2.51
CA LEU A 19 -3.94 -12.13 1.91
C LEU A 19 -4.32 -11.87 0.45
N ALA A 20 -4.71 -10.63 0.11
CA ALA A 20 -5.03 -10.28 -1.28
C ALA A 20 -3.79 -10.35 -2.18
N TYR A 21 -2.63 -9.96 -1.66
CA TYR A 21 -1.37 -10.07 -2.38
C TYR A 21 -0.93 -11.53 -2.56
N GLU A 22 -1.03 -12.34 -1.52
CA GLU A 22 -0.76 -13.80 -1.58
C GLU A 22 -1.70 -14.52 -2.55
N ALA A 23 -2.96 -14.06 -2.66
CA ALA A 23 -3.91 -14.55 -3.65
C ALA A 23 -3.59 -14.10 -5.10
N GLY A 24 -2.51 -13.35 -5.32
CA GLY A 24 -2.07 -12.89 -6.64
C GLY A 24 -2.81 -11.65 -7.16
N MET A 25 -3.53 -10.92 -6.30
CA MET A 25 -4.21 -9.70 -6.72
C MET A 25 -3.20 -8.59 -7.04
N PRO A 26 -3.35 -7.88 -8.17
CA PRO A 26 -2.44 -6.80 -8.52
C PRO A 26 -2.59 -5.60 -7.57
N LEU A 27 -1.46 -4.95 -7.24
CA LEU A 27 -1.38 -3.86 -6.26
C LEU A 27 -2.39 -2.71 -6.49
N PRO A 28 -2.66 -2.23 -7.72
CA PRO A 28 -3.67 -1.18 -7.95
C PRO A 28 -5.09 -1.60 -7.56
N GLN A 29 -5.40 -2.89 -7.68
CA GLN A 29 -6.70 -3.44 -7.30
C GLN A 29 -6.81 -3.57 -5.78
N ILE A 30 -5.74 -4.00 -5.09
CA ILE A 30 -5.65 -3.98 -3.62
C ILE A 30 -5.77 -2.55 -3.10
N GLN A 31 -5.10 -1.58 -3.75
CA GLN A 31 -5.17 -0.16 -3.40
C GLN A 31 -6.61 0.37 -3.50
N LYS A 32 -7.33 0.04 -4.58
CA LYS A 32 -8.74 0.43 -4.77
C LYS A 32 -9.65 -0.23 -3.74
N MET A 33 -9.42 -1.51 -3.43
CA MET A 33 -10.15 -2.26 -2.40
C MET A 33 -10.00 -1.62 -1.01
N LEU A 34 -8.78 -1.22 -0.64
CA LEU A 34 -8.48 -0.57 0.64
C LEU A 34 -8.74 0.95 0.64
N ARG A 35 -9.10 1.51 -0.53
CA ARG A 35 -9.32 2.95 -0.76
C ARG A 35 -8.12 3.81 -0.34
N HIS A 36 -6.91 3.30 -0.57
CA HIS A 36 -5.69 4.06 -0.30
C HIS A 36 -5.45 5.09 -1.41
N LYS A 37 -5.26 6.34 -1.01
CA LYS A 37 -4.93 7.44 -1.92
C LYS A 37 -3.55 7.23 -2.57
N ASP A 38 -2.61 6.65 -1.82
CA ASP A 38 -1.23 6.47 -2.22
C ASP A 38 -0.86 4.97 -2.31
N PRO A 39 -0.27 4.51 -3.42
CA PRO A 39 0.22 3.13 -3.56
C PRO A 39 1.33 2.80 -2.56
N GLY A 40 2.14 3.78 -2.14
CA GLY A 40 3.17 3.60 -1.11
C GLY A 40 2.58 3.16 0.23
N THR A 41 1.38 3.63 0.55
CA THR A 41 0.63 3.21 1.73
C THR A 41 0.28 1.73 1.64
N THR A 42 -0.23 1.25 0.52
CA THR A 42 -0.55 -0.18 0.30
C THR A 42 0.70 -1.06 0.38
N LEU A 43 1.84 -0.62 -0.13
CA LEU A 43 3.12 -1.33 -0.05
C LEU A 43 3.55 -1.59 1.41
N ARG A 44 3.35 -0.60 2.29
CA ARG A 44 3.60 -0.77 3.73
C ARG A 44 2.69 -1.81 4.38
N TYR A 45 1.46 -1.98 3.90
CA TYR A 45 0.49 -2.95 4.43
C TYR A 45 0.82 -4.40 4.02
N ILE A 46 1.48 -4.60 2.87
CA ILE A 46 1.96 -5.92 2.42
C ILE A 46 3.39 -6.24 2.90
N GLY A 47 4.01 -5.35 3.69
CA GLY A 47 5.37 -5.53 4.20
C GLY A 47 6.49 -5.30 3.18
N GLN A 48 6.17 -4.85 1.97
CA GLN A 48 7.16 -4.50 0.95
C GLN A 48 7.61 -3.04 1.10
N LYS A 49 8.93 -2.81 0.98
CA LYS A 49 9.42 -1.44 0.85
C LYS A 49 9.06 -0.94 -0.55
N PRO A 50 8.46 0.25 -0.67
CA PRO A 50 8.30 0.89 -1.98
C PRO A 50 9.68 1.07 -2.63
N ASP A 51 9.83 0.52 -3.83
CA ASP A 51 11.01 0.74 -4.65
C ASP A 51 10.90 2.11 -5.32
N TYR A 52 11.64 3.07 -4.77
CA TYR A 52 11.72 4.42 -5.30
C TYR A 52 12.84 4.58 -6.35
N ALA A 53 13.75 3.60 -6.47
CA ALA A 53 14.89 3.69 -7.38
C ALA A 53 14.46 3.54 -8.85
N SER A 54 13.39 2.77 -9.10
CA SER A 54 12.85 2.51 -10.43
C SER A 54 11.82 3.54 -10.90
N SER A 55 11.51 4.55 -10.09
CA SER A 55 10.49 5.54 -10.43
C SER A 55 11.07 6.58 -11.39
N ASN A 56 10.74 6.42 -12.68
CA ASN A 56 11.16 7.37 -13.71
C ASN A 56 10.51 8.74 -13.45
N LEU A 57 11.34 9.78 -13.19
CA LEU A 57 10.87 11.13 -12.88
C LEU A 57 10.09 11.79 -14.04
N ASN A 58 10.27 11.30 -15.27
CA ASN A 58 9.55 11.76 -16.45
C ASN A 58 8.06 11.36 -16.42
N THR A 59 7.72 10.26 -15.73
CA THR A 59 6.32 9.85 -15.50
C THR A 59 5.53 10.88 -14.66
N TYR A 60 6.21 11.69 -13.85
CA TYR A 60 5.59 12.77 -13.07
C TYR A 60 5.70 14.15 -13.74
N GLY A 61 6.14 14.21 -15.00
CA GLY A 61 6.23 15.45 -15.77
C GLY A 61 7.31 16.42 -15.29
N VAL A 62 8.34 15.92 -14.58
CA VAL A 62 9.45 16.74 -14.09
C VAL A 62 10.58 16.71 -15.12
N THR A 63 10.65 17.73 -15.96
CA THR A 63 11.79 17.98 -16.86
C THR A 63 12.74 18.95 -16.20
N PHE A 64 13.97 18.52 -15.92
CA PHE A 64 15.04 19.44 -15.55
C PHE A 64 15.66 19.97 -16.85
N GLY A 65 15.51 21.28 -17.08
CA GLY A 65 16.18 22.02 -18.14
C GLY A 65 17.55 22.53 -17.70
#